data_AF-A0AAN6F4G1-F1
#
_entry.id   AF-A0AAN6F4G1-F1
#
_cell.length_a   1.000
_cell.length_b   1.000
_cell.length_c   1.000
_cell.angle_alpha   90.00
_cell.angle_beta   90.00
_cell.angle_gamma   90.00
#
_symmetry.space_group_name_H-M   'P 1'
#
loop_
_entity.id
_entity.type
_entity.pdbx_description
1 polymer ?
#
loop_
_entity_poly.entity_id
_entity_poly.type
_entity_poly.pdbx_seq_one_letter_code
_entity_poly.pdbx_strand_id
1 'polypeptide(L)'
;MSAATGSSIPQITVTKVRVVAHTMGPVVPGGQLSQNHWSIYLLGPDGGSVRLNMELSPSVAGDKGRFTVTKHAYAHTTSAIQVFDYDVAQNTKVQSFLQVLGNKKRQNYKMTSTGVGCRFWVLTVINDWIQAKLITTANAAQNIACVIQFNYSKGQNPVKLEMKKGEWY
;
A
#
# COMPACT_ATOMS: atom_id res chain seq x y z
N MET A 1 -7.45 -32.67 0.11
CA MET A 1 -8.50 -31.67 0.42
C MET A 1 -7.97 -30.74 1.50
N SER A 2 -7.92 -29.43 1.23
CA SER A 2 -8.02 -28.36 2.23
C SER A 2 -8.08 -27.03 1.48
N ALA A 3 -9.30 -26.56 1.23
CA ALA A 3 -9.56 -25.19 0.79
C ALA A 3 -9.63 -24.33 2.06
N ALA A 4 -8.64 -23.44 2.24
CA ALA A 4 -8.65 -22.49 3.33
C ALA A 4 -9.73 -21.42 3.10
N THR A 5 -10.86 -21.62 3.80
CA THR A 5 -11.67 -20.61 4.49
C THR A 5 -11.95 -19.28 3.77
N GLY A 6 -13.18 -19.20 3.23
CA GLY A 6 -13.80 -17.96 2.77
C GLY A 6 -13.99 -16.95 3.90
N SER A 7 -13.10 -15.97 3.97
CA SER A 7 -13.49 -14.64 4.49
C SER A 7 -14.26 -13.95 3.37
N SER A 8 -15.51 -13.56 3.62
CA SER A 8 -16.28 -12.83 2.62
C SER A 8 -15.53 -11.55 2.24
N ILE A 9 -15.11 -11.47 0.99
CA ILE A 9 -14.34 -10.32 0.52
C ILE A 9 -15.22 -9.07 0.71
N PRO A 10 -14.73 -7.99 1.36
CA PRO A 10 -15.55 -6.82 1.64
C PRO A 10 -16.21 -6.29 0.36
N GLN A 11 -17.54 -6.18 0.37
CA GLN A 11 -18.33 -5.66 -0.75
C GLN A 11 -18.47 -4.13 -0.74
N ILE A 12 -17.63 -3.47 0.06
CA ILE A 12 -17.64 -2.03 0.32
C ILE A 12 -17.30 -1.31 -0.99
N THR A 13 -18.14 -0.35 -1.37
CA THR A 13 -17.88 0.58 -2.47
C THR A 13 -16.67 1.43 -2.12
N VAL A 14 -15.75 1.60 -3.07
CA VAL A 14 -14.57 2.42 -2.91
C VAL A 14 -14.82 3.78 -3.56
N THR A 15 -14.51 4.85 -2.84
CA THR A 15 -14.63 6.23 -3.32
C THR A 15 -13.30 6.80 -3.78
N LYS A 16 -12.19 6.40 -3.14
CA LYS A 16 -10.82 6.73 -3.54
C LYS A 16 -9.85 5.62 -3.17
N VAL A 17 -8.75 5.54 -3.93
CA VAL A 17 -7.53 4.85 -3.49
C VAL A 17 -6.60 5.89 -2.87
N ARG A 18 -6.15 5.65 -1.64
CA ARG A 18 -5.20 6.49 -0.92
C ARG A 18 -3.91 5.73 -0.67
N VAL A 19 -2.78 6.26 -1.10
CA VAL A 19 -1.45 5.77 -0.75
C VAL A 19 -0.90 6.61 0.40
N VAL A 20 -0.36 5.96 1.42
CA VAL A 20 0.13 6.63 2.62
C VAL A 20 1.60 6.30 2.87
N ALA A 21 2.41 7.35 3.08
CA ALA A 21 3.72 7.24 3.69
C ALA A 21 3.59 7.42 5.21
N HIS A 22 3.85 6.36 5.95
CA HIS A 22 3.77 6.31 7.40
C HIS A 22 5.08 6.73 8.05
N THR A 23 5.02 7.47 9.15
CA THR A 23 6.14 7.58 10.09
C THR A 23 6.36 6.25 10.79
N MET A 24 7.60 5.81 10.88
CA MET A 24 8.03 4.70 11.75
C MET A 24 8.83 5.24 12.97
N GLY A 25 8.85 6.56 13.14
CA GLY A 25 9.68 7.24 14.13
C GLY A 25 11.10 7.53 13.62
N PRO A 26 11.88 8.30 14.42
CA PRO A 26 13.23 8.70 14.06
C PRO A 26 14.16 7.53 13.73
N VAL A 27 15.02 7.70 12.73
CA VAL A 27 16.07 6.73 12.36
C VAL A 27 17.05 6.52 13.52
N VAL A 28 17.32 7.58 14.27
CA VAL A 28 18.13 7.58 15.51
C VAL A 28 17.36 8.28 16.62
N PRO A 29 17.54 7.91 17.90
CA PRO A 29 16.88 8.58 19.02
C PRO A 29 17.10 10.11 18.98
N GLY A 30 16.00 10.88 19.04
CA GLY A 30 16.03 12.35 18.96
C GLY A 30 16.27 12.93 17.56
N GLY A 31 16.49 12.09 16.55
CA GLY A 31 16.70 12.52 15.16
C GLY A 31 15.43 13.09 14.50
N GLN A 32 15.64 13.92 13.47
CA GLN A 32 14.54 14.53 12.71
C GLN A 32 14.09 13.67 11.52
N LEU A 33 14.97 12.81 11.01
CA LEU A 33 14.67 11.91 9.89
C LEU A 33 13.95 10.67 10.41
N SER A 34 12.80 10.36 9.83
CA SER A 34 11.99 9.18 10.12
C SER A 34 12.18 8.12 9.06
N GLN A 35 12.17 6.84 9.44
CA GLN A 35 11.93 5.79 8.46
C GLN A 35 10.47 5.85 7.98
N ASN A 36 10.19 5.36 6.76
CA ASN A 36 8.83 5.25 6.28
C ASN A 36 8.44 3.83 5.91
N HIS A 37 7.20 3.51 6.24
CA HIS A 37 6.46 2.39 5.68
C HIS A 37 5.38 2.88 4.72
N TRP A 38 5.08 2.12 3.68
CA TRP A 38 4.10 2.50 2.68
C TRP A 38 2.97 1.48 2.63
N SER A 39 1.73 1.98 2.61
CA SER A 39 0.55 1.12 2.47
C SER A 39 -0.55 1.82 1.68
N ILE A 40 -1.57 1.04 1.32
CA ILE A 40 -2.68 1.49 0.48
C ILE A 40 -3.97 1.40 1.29
N TYR A 41 -4.84 2.39 1.13
CA TYR A 41 -6.15 2.47 1.75
C TYR A 41 -7.20 2.58 0.64
N LEU A 42 -8.20 1.71 0.68
CA LEU A 42 -9.40 1.80 -0.13
C LEU A 42 -10.46 2.51 0.72
N LEU A 43 -10.79 3.76 0.38
CA LEU A 43 -11.68 4.59 1.19
C LEU A 43 -13.14 4.26 0.88
N GLY A 44 -13.95 4.11 1.93
CA GLY A 44 -15.40 3.93 1.83
C GLY A 44 -16.17 5.25 1.84
N PRO A 45 -17.47 5.25 1.51
CA PRO A 45 -18.32 6.43 1.59
C PRO A 45 -18.67 6.84 3.04
N ASP A 46 -18.52 5.93 3.99
CA ASP A 46 -18.84 6.10 5.42
C ASP A 46 -17.69 6.71 6.24
N GLY A 47 -16.61 7.16 5.59
CA GLY A 47 -15.40 7.63 6.26
C GLY A 47 -14.53 6.49 6.81
N GLY A 48 -14.88 5.23 6.58
CA GLY A 48 -14.04 4.06 6.86
C GLY A 48 -13.04 3.77 5.75
N SER A 49 -12.20 2.75 5.96
CA SER A 49 -11.26 2.28 4.94
C SER A 49 -10.92 0.80 5.06
N VAL A 50 -10.41 0.23 3.97
CA VAL A 50 -9.73 -1.06 3.98
C VAL A 50 -8.27 -0.84 3.63
N ARG A 51 -7.37 -1.14 4.56
CA ARG A 51 -5.92 -1.06 4.37
C ARG A 51 -5.40 -2.35 3.74
N LEU A 52 -4.66 -2.21 2.65
CA LEU A 52 -3.83 -3.25 2.06
C LEU A 52 -2.37 -2.97 2.43
N ASN A 53 -1.73 -3.94 3.05
CA ASN A 53 -0.41 -3.76 3.63
C ASN A 53 0.49 -4.94 3.30
N MET A 54 1.74 -4.64 2.95
CA MET A 54 2.79 -5.61 2.67
C MET A 54 4.02 -5.23 3.46
N GLU A 55 4.40 -6.06 4.42
CA GLU A 55 5.50 -5.79 5.35
C GLU A 55 6.36 -7.02 5.57
N LEU A 56 7.62 -6.81 5.98
CA LEU A 56 8.42 -7.89 6.54
C LEU A 56 7.84 -8.23 7.92
N SER A 57 7.58 -9.52 8.17
CA SER A 57 7.10 -9.99 9.45
C SER A 57 7.96 -11.15 9.92
N PRO A 58 8.50 -11.13 11.15
CA PRO A 58 9.27 -12.26 11.69
C PRO A 58 8.41 -13.52 11.86
N SER A 59 7.08 -13.38 11.82
CA SER A 59 6.13 -14.50 11.88
C SER A 59 5.95 -15.24 10.55
N VAL A 60 6.59 -14.80 9.47
CA VAL A 60 6.55 -15.46 8.16
C VAL A 60 7.95 -15.98 7.87
N ALA A 61 8.08 -17.28 7.57
CA ALA A 61 9.38 -17.89 7.34
C ALA A 61 10.08 -17.28 6.10
N GLY A 62 11.35 -16.93 6.25
CA GLY A 62 12.18 -16.33 5.20
C GLY A 62 11.79 -14.89 4.86
N ASP A 63 12.19 -14.42 3.68
CA ASP A 63 11.94 -13.04 3.23
C ASP A 63 10.54 -12.83 2.64
N LYS A 64 9.61 -13.78 2.82
CA LYS A 64 8.26 -13.67 2.28
C LYS A 64 7.51 -12.53 2.98
N GLY A 65 7.00 -11.59 2.20
CA GLY A 65 6.21 -10.49 2.74
C GLY A 65 4.89 -10.98 3.31
N ARG A 66 4.47 -10.35 4.41
CA ARG A 66 3.16 -10.56 5.01
C ARG A 66 2.14 -9.62 4.37
N PHE A 67 1.32 -10.16 3.47
CA PHE A 67 0.16 -9.45 2.95
C PHE A 67 -0.98 -9.45 3.98
N THR A 68 -1.56 -8.28 4.24
CA THR A 68 -2.74 -8.14 5.12
C THR A 68 -3.78 -7.23 4.50
N VAL A 69 -5.05 -7.55 4.79
CA VAL A 69 -6.23 -6.78 4.43
C VAL A 69 -6.98 -6.48 5.71
N THR A 70 -7.09 -5.21 6.09
CA THR A 70 -7.65 -4.83 7.40
C THR A 70 -8.68 -3.71 7.25
N LYS A 71 -9.88 -3.90 7.80
CA LYS A 71 -10.90 -2.86 7.84
C LYS A 71 -10.65 -1.92 9.02
N HIS A 72 -10.78 -0.62 8.77
CA HIS A 72 -10.70 0.43 9.77
C HIS A 72 -11.95 1.31 9.72
N ALA A 73 -12.35 1.83 10.88
CA ALA A 73 -13.45 2.80 11.01
C ALA A 73 -13.02 4.25 10.69
N TYR A 74 -11.80 4.45 10.17
CA TYR A 74 -11.24 5.75 9.82
C TYR A 74 -10.70 5.76 8.39
N ALA A 75 -10.68 6.95 7.77
CA ALA A 75 -10.06 7.19 6.46
C ALA A 75 -8.63 7.76 6.57
N HIS A 76 -8.27 8.30 7.74
CA HIS A 76 -6.96 8.90 8.00
C HIS A 76 -6.30 8.26 9.22
N THR A 77 -5.09 7.74 9.03
CA THR A 77 -4.27 7.17 10.10
C THR A 77 -3.42 8.25 10.75
N THR A 78 -3.26 8.20 12.06
CA THR A 78 -2.44 9.14 12.84
C THR A 78 -0.95 9.09 12.52
N SER A 79 -0.50 8.02 11.85
CA SER A 79 0.89 7.84 11.44
C SER A 79 1.20 8.41 10.04
N ALA A 80 0.22 8.97 9.33
CA ALA A 80 0.45 9.52 8.00
C ALA A 80 1.36 10.76 8.07
N ILE A 81 2.48 10.74 7.33
CA ILE A 81 3.27 11.94 7.03
C ILE A 81 2.84 12.53 5.70
N GLN A 82 2.56 11.69 4.71
CA GLN A 82 2.05 12.10 3.40
C GLN A 82 0.94 11.16 2.93
N VAL A 83 0.00 11.74 2.17
CA VAL A 83 -1.13 11.04 1.57
C VAL A 83 -1.25 11.42 0.11
N PHE A 84 -1.54 10.43 -0.75
CA PHE A 84 -1.74 10.62 -2.18
C PHE A 84 -3.03 9.92 -2.57
N ASP A 85 -4.00 10.70 -3.04
CA ASP A 85 -5.33 10.20 -3.35
C ASP A 85 -5.53 10.11 -4.87
N TYR A 86 -6.18 9.02 -5.29
CA TYR A 86 -6.53 8.73 -6.67
C TYR A 86 -8.01 8.40 -6.78
N ASP A 87 -8.65 8.97 -7.79
CA ASP A 87 -10.04 8.70 -8.14
C ASP A 87 -10.17 7.31 -8.76
N VAL A 88 -11.33 6.71 -8.53
CA VAL A 88 -11.64 5.33 -8.94
C VAL A 88 -12.80 5.29 -9.90
N ALA A 89 -12.90 4.21 -10.67
CA ALA A 89 -14.06 3.98 -11.52
C ALA A 89 -15.34 3.85 -10.66
N GLN A 90 -16.46 4.33 -11.20
CA GLN A 90 -17.75 4.27 -10.52
C GLN A 90 -18.14 2.82 -10.17
N ASN A 91 -18.84 2.65 -9.04
CA ASN A 91 -19.32 1.35 -8.54
C ASN A 91 -18.22 0.30 -8.29
N THR A 92 -16.94 0.71 -8.23
CA THR A 92 -15.84 -0.19 -7.90
C THR A 92 -15.90 -0.60 -6.43
N LYS A 93 -15.69 -1.89 -6.16
CA LYS A 93 -15.70 -2.47 -4.80
C LYS A 93 -14.31 -2.89 -4.38
N VAL A 94 -14.09 -3.02 -3.08
CA VAL A 94 -12.85 -3.58 -2.51
C VAL A 94 -12.49 -4.94 -3.16
N GLN A 95 -13.48 -5.77 -3.45
CA GLN A 95 -13.27 -7.05 -4.14
C GLN A 95 -12.60 -6.89 -5.52
N SER A 96 -12.97 -5.88 -6.31
CA SER A 96 -12.40 -5.67 -7.65
C SER A 96 -10.89 -5.44 -7.57
N PHE A 97 -10.45 -4.65 -6.59
CA PHE A 97 -9.04 -4.42 -6.33
C PHE A 97 -8.31 -5.70 -5.90
N LEU A 98 -8.89 -6.45 -4.96
CA LEU A 98 -8.31 -7.69 -4.44
C LEU A 98 -8.24 -8.80 -5.51
N GLN A 99 -9.21 -8.87 -6.42
CA GLN A 99 -9.19 -9.80 -7.55
C GLN A 99 -7.99 -9.54 -8.46
N VAL A 100 -7.66 -8.27 -8.77
CA VAL A 100 -6.47 -7.94 -9.56
C VAL A 100 -5.19 -8.43 -8.86
N LEU A 101 -5.08 -8.20 -7.54
CA LEU A 101 -3.93 -8.67 -6.76
C LEU A 101 -3.83 -10.19 -6.79
N GLY A 102 -4.94 -10.89 -6.54
CA GLY A 102 -5.00 -12.35 -6.52
C GLY A 102 -4.61 -12.97 -7.87
N ASN A 103 -5.19 -12.46 -8.96
CA ASN A 103 -4.91 -12.91 -10.32
C ASN A 103 -3.45 -12.70 -10.72
N LYS A 104 -2.83 -11.62 -10.24
CA LYS A 104 -1.41 -11.31 -10.48
C LYS A 104 -0.46 -11.81 -9.39
N LYS A 105 -0.97 -12.61 -8.44
CA LYS A 105 -0.22 -13.18 -7.30
C LYS A 105 0.54 -12.14 -6.46
N ARG A 106 0.04 -10.91 -6.34
CA ARG A 106 0.74 -9.82 -5.61
C ARG A 106 0.85 -10.04 -4.11
N GLN A 107 0.04 -10.93 -3.55
CA GLN A 107 0.13 -11.41 -2.18
C GLN A 107 1.36 -12.28 -1.92
N ASN A 108 2.00 -12.82 -2.97
CA ASN A 108 3.19 -13.67 -2.86
C ASN A 108 4.50 -12.89 -3.03
N TYR A 109 4.48 -11.58 -2.79
CA TYR A 109 5.68 -10.77 -2.86
C TYR A 109 6.71 -11.18 -1.79
N LYS A 110 7.96 -11.32 -2.21
CA LYS A 110 9.10 -11.49 -1.31
C LYS A 110 9.74 -10.12 -1.10
N MET A 111 9.83 -9.69 0.16
CA MET A 111 10.50 -8.45 0.54
C MET A 111 12.01 -8.60 0.32
N THR A 112 12.76 -7.49 0.32
CA THR A 112 14.22 -7.62 0.37
C THR A 112 14.67 -8.06 1.77
N SER A 113 15.88 -8.62 1.87
CA SER A 113 16.45 -9.11 3.12
C SER A 113 16.60 -8.04 4.22
N THR A 114 16.59 -6.75 3.86
CA THR A 114 16.64 -5.63 4.81
C THR A 114 15.25 -5.11 5.19
N GLY A 115 14.18 -5.81 4.80
CA GLY A 115 12.80 -5.44 5.12
C GLY A 115 12.26 -4.24 4.35
N VAL A 116 13.04 -3.67 3.42
CA VAL A 116 12.60 -2.65 2.48
C VAL A 116 12.02 -3.31 1.23
N GLY A 117 11.02 -2.68 0.61
CA GLY A 117 10.34 -3.25 -0.56
C GLY A 117 8.87 -2.86 -0.67
N CYS A 118 8.27 -2.37 0.41
CA CYS A 118 6.88 -1.90 0.43
C CYS A 118 6.63 -0.83 -0.65
N ARG A 119 7.58 0.08 -0.90
CA ARG A 119 7.51 1.08 -1.98
C ARG A 119 7.33 0.44 -3.36
N PHE A 120 8.15 -0.57 -3.68
CA PHE A 120 8.06 -1.25 -4.96
C PHE A 120 6.75 -2.03 -5.08
N TRP A 121 6.34 -2.73 -4.02
CA TRP A 121 5.07 -3.44 -3.98
C TRP A 121 3.88 -2.49 -4.20
N VAL A 122 3.84 -1.36 -3.49
CA VAL A 122 2.79 -0.32 -3.64
C VAL A 122 2.78 0.22 -5.07
N LEU A 123 3.94 0.59 -5.61
CA LEU A 123 4.05 1.09 -6.98
C LEU A 123 3.53 0.05 -8.00
N THR A 124 3.90 -1.22 -7.85
CA THR A 124 3.41 -2.29 -8.71
C THR A 124 1.90 -2.44 -8.62
N VAL A 125 1.34 -2.47 -7.40
CA VAL A 125 -0.11 -2.61 -7.18
C VAL A 125 -0.89 -1.45 -7.80
N ILE A 126 -0.45 -0.21 -7.59
CA ILE A 126 -1.11 0.96 -8.18
C ILE A 126 -1.07 0.89 -9.71
N ASN A 127 0.06 0.52 -10.30
CA ASN A 127 0.17 0.35 -11.76
C ASN A 127 -0.72 -0.77 -12.29
N ASP A 128 -0.88 -1.88 -11.56
CA ASP A 128 -1.79 -2.96 -11.94
C ASP A 128 -3.25 -2.50 -11.95
N TRP A 129 -3.65 -1.67 -10.97
CA TRP A 129 -5.01 -1.12 -10.91
C TRP A 129 -5.28 -0.04 -11.95
N ILE A 130 -4.27 0.77 -12.31
CA ILE A 130 -4.34 1.70 -13.45
C ILE A 130 -4.56 0.91 -14.75
N GLN A 131 -3.78 -0.15 -14.99
CA GLN A 131 -3.93 -1.02 -16.17
C GLN A 131 -5.31 -1.70 -16.22
N ALA A 132 -5.85 -2.08 -15.05
CA ALA A 132 -7.18 -2.65 -14.92
C ALA A 132 -8.31 -1.61 -14.99
N LYS A 133 -8.00 -0.33 -15.22
CA LYS A 133 -8.95 0.80 -15.28
C LYS A 133 -9.77 1.00 -13.99
N LEU A 134 -9.25 0.55 -12.84
CA LEU A 134 -9.88 0.77 -11.53
C LEU A 134 -9.55 2.15 -10.97
N ILE A 135 -8.37 2.69 -11.30
CA ILE A 135 -7.97 4.08 -11.02
C ILE A 135 -8.17 4.91 -12.28
N THR A 136 -8.82 6.06 -12.15
CA THR A 136 -9.23 6.93 -13.27
C THR A 136 -8.50 8.28 -13.28
N THR A 137 -7.75 8.63 -12.24
CA THR A 137 -6.92 9.86 -12.24
C THR A 137 -5.90 9.81 -13.38
N ALA A 138 -5.99 10.78 -14.31
CA ALA A 138 -5.23 10.78 -15.57
C ALA A 138 -3.71 10.61 -15.39
N ASN A 139 -3.11 11.30 -14.42
CA ASN A 139 -1.66 11.29 -14.20
C ASN A 139 -1.22 10.37 -13.05
N ALA A 140 -2.07 9.41 -12.64
CA ALA A 140 -1.80 8.55 -11.48
C ALA A 140 -0.44 7.84 -11.57
N ALA A 141 -0.10 7.26 -12.72
CA ALA A 141 1.13 6.50 -12.92
C ALA A 141 2.39 7.37 -12.76
N GLN A 142 2.41 8.56 -13.39
CA GLN A 142 3.50 9.51 -13.26
C GLN A 142 3.60 10.06 -11.84
N ASN A 143 2.46 10.41 -11.24
CA ASN A 143 2.43 10.94 -9.88
C ASN A 143 2.99 9.92 -8.87
N ILE A 144 2.49 8.68 -8.85
CA ILE A 144 2.97 7.67 -7.90
C ILE A 144 4.44 7.35 -8.11
N ALA A 145 4.91 7.24 -9.36
CA ALA A 145 6.32 7.01 -9.67
C ALA A 145 7.22 8.14 -9.17
N CYS A 146 6.73 9.39 -9.22
CA CYS A 146 7.44 10.55 -8.72
C CYS A 146 7.51 10.58 -7.18
N VAL A 147 6.40 10.32 -6.48
CA VAL A 147 6.33 10.56 -5.03
C VAL A 147 6.80 9.37 -4.18
N ILE A 148 6.72 8.14 -4.70
CA ILE A 148 7.02 6.90 -3.95
C ILE A 148 8.52 6.76 -3.62
N GLN A 149 9.39 7.40 -4.43
CA GLN A 149 10.84 7.33 -4.28
C GLN A 149 11.39 8.18 -3.12
N PHE A 150 10.54 8.91 -2.40
CA PHE A 150 10.97 9.76 -1.31
C PHE A 150 10.77 9.12 0.07
N ASN A 151 11.58 9.59 1.01
CA ASN A 151 11.41 9.43 2.43
C ASN A 151 10.98 10.77 3.02
N TYR A 152 9.82 10.75 3.67
CA TYR A 152 9.18 11.90 4.25
C TYR A 152 9.42 11.91 5.76
N SER A 153 9.68 13.09 6.30
CA SER A 153 9.85 13.31 7.74
C SER A 153 9.13 14.60 8.10
N LYS A 154 8.60 14.67 9.33
CA LYS A 154 7.78 15.82 9.75
C LYS A 154 8.64 17.09 9.78
N GLY A 155 8.21 18.12 9.06
CA GLY A 155 8.92 19.41 9.01
C GLY A 155 10.26 19.37 8.28
N GLN A 156 10.52 18.35 7.47
CA GLN A 156 11.78 18.20 6.71
C GLN A 156 11.50 18.10 5.21
N ASN A 157 12.49 18.47 4.40
CA ASN A 157 12.43 18.24 2.96
C ASN A 157 12.47 16.73 2.65
N PRO A 158 11.69 16.24 1.66
CA PRO A 158 11.73 14.84 1.28
C PRO A 158 13.12 14.42 0.79
N VAL A 159 13.63 13.29 1.28
CA VAL A 159 14.93 12.74 0.86
C VAL A 159 14.68 11.63 -0.16
N LYS A 160 15.27 11.73 -1.35
CA LYS A 160 15.17 10.67 -2.35
C LYS A 160 15.90 9.42 -1.86
N LEU A 161 15.23 8.29 -1.89
CA LEU A 161 15.80 6.99 -1.60
C LEU A 161 15.68 6.08 -2.80
N GLU A 162 16.73 5.31 -3.06
CA GLU A 162 16.69 4.27 -4.07
C GLU A 162 15.64 3.22 -3.69
N MET A 163 14.69 2.98 -4.59
CA MET A 163 13.66 1.97 -4.39
C MET A 163 14.25 0.58 -4.63
N LYS A 164 14.34 -0.20 -3.57
CA LYS A 164 14.77 -1.61 -3.66
C LYS A 164 13.60 -2.50 -4.08
N LYS A 165 13.89 -3.40 -5.03
CA LYS A 165 12.92 -4.36 -5.59
C LYS A 165 13.13 -5.72 -4.93
N GLY A 166 12.08 -6.25 -4.35
CA GLY A 166 11.95 -7.67 -4.01
C GLY A 166 11.57 -8.55 -5.21
N GLU A 167 11.17 -9.78 -4.92
CA GLU A 167 10.93 -10.84 -5.92
C GLU A 167 9.46 -11.29 -5.92
N TRP A 168 9.02 -11.90 -7.02
CA TRP A 168 7.67 -12.49 -7.15
C TRP A 168 7.77 -14.01 -7.27
N TYR A 169 6.83 -14.73 -6.63
CA TYR A 169 6.64 -16.18 -6.78
C TYR A 169 5.40 -16.52 -7.62
#